data_AF-A0A2V9L061-F1
#
_entry.id   AF-A0A2V9L061-F1
#
_cell.length_a   1.000
_cell.length_b   1.000
_cell.length_c   1.000
_cell.angle_alpha   90.00
_cell.angle_beta   90.00
_cell.angle_gamma   90.00
#
_symmetry.space_group_name_H-M   'P 1'
#
loop_
_entity.id
_entity.type
_entity.pdbx_description
1 polymer ?
#
loop_
_entity_poly.entity_id
_entity_poly.type
_entity_poly.pdbx_seq_one_letter_code
_entity_poly.pdbx_strand_id
1 'polypeptide(L)'
;MTLRNSMVFDKSATSIYKRAAQSFDLFLAPLLSALLEKVPKDPGITGLDITVLNQFDSKSAPSSEALELVCPLLSLQQFASAEITNQDLINQSVVLVNGIRIALNLAQVE
;
A
#
# COMPACT_ATOMS: atom_id res chain seq x y z
N MET A 1 3.46 1.82 -10.42
CA MET A 1 3.80 3.23 -10.12
C MET A 1 4.45 3.31 -8.76
N THR A 2 5.28 4.32 -8.47
CA THR A 2 5.98 4.43 -7.19
C THR A 2 5.67 5.75 -6.49
N LEU A 3 5.29 5.68 -5.21
CA LEU A 3 4.99 6.80 -4.33
C LEU A 3 6.00 6.82 -3.18
N ARG A 4 6.25 8.01 -2.63
CA ARG A 4 7.11 8.18 -1.45
C ARG A 4 6.23 8.54 -0.27
N ASN A 5 6.22 7.70 0.76
CA ASN A 5 5.46 7.96 1.97
C ASN A 5 6.03 9.21 2.67
N SER A 6 5.15 10.10 3.11
CA SER A 6 5.51 11.28 3.90
C SER A 6 5.79 10.93 5.36
N MET A 7 5.30 9.79 5.84
CA MET A 7 5.61 9.28 7.17
C MET A 7 7.03 8.72 7.22
N VAL A 8 7.68 8.90 8.37
CA VAL A 8 8.98 8.34 8.69
C VAL A 8 8.79 7.32 9.80
N PHE A 9 9.36 6.13 9.62
CA PHE A 9 9.23 5.03 10.55
C PHE A 9 10.53 4.76 11.31
N ASP A 10 10.41 4.32 12.56
CA ASP A 10 11.54 3.72 13.27
C ASP A 10 11.61 2.23 12.94
N LYS A 11 12.65 1.81 12.23
CA LYS A 11 12.85 0.42 11.82
C LYS A 11 12.99 -0.54 13.01
N SER A 12 13.55 -0.07 14.13
CA SER A 12 13.83 -0.86 15.33
C SER A 12 12.63 -0.95 16.27
N ALA A 13 11.76 0.07 16.28
CA ALA A 13 10.60 0.14 17.17
C ALA A 13 9.29 -0.36 16.55
N THR A 14 9.26 -0.63 15.24
CA THR A 14 8.05 -1.09 14.55
C THR A 14 8.27 -2.41 13.84
N SER A 15 7.26 -3.27 13.81
CA SER A 15 7.25 -4.49 13.00
C SER A 15 7.02 -4.14 11.52
N ILE A 16 7.40 -5.04 10.61
CA ILE A 16 7.09 -4.91 9.17
C ILE A 16 5.57 -4.79 8.93
N TYR A 17 4.76 -5.51 9.71
CA TYR A 17 3.30 -5.53 9.57
C TYR A 17 2.70 -4.20 10.01
N LYS A 18 3.14 -3.66 11.14
CA LYS A 18 2.71 -2.35 11.63
C LYS A 18 3.01 -1.24 10.64
N ARG A 19 4.21 -1.22 10.06
CA ARG A 19 4.56 -0.25 9.02
C ARG A 19 3.75 -0.43 7.75
N ALA A 20 3.57 -1.67 7.30
CA ALA A 20 2.76 -1.96 6.12
C ALA A 20 1.31 -1.50 6.29
N ALA A 21 0.68 -1.79 7.44
CA ALA A 21 -0.68 -1.34 7.74
C ALA A 21 -0.78 0.18 7.84
N GLN A 22 0.11 0.83 8.60
CA GLN A 22 0.12 2.29 8.70
C GLN A 22 0.35 2.95 7.34
N SER A 23 1.29 2.44 6.55
CA SER A 23 1.56 2.92 5.20
C SER A 23 0.37 2.72 4.27
N PHE A 24 -0.39 1.64 4.42
CA PHE A 24 -1.61 1.43 3.66
C PHE A 24 -2.73 2.37 4.12
N ASP A 25 -3.14 2.29 5.38
CA ASP A 25 -4.32 3.00 5.90
C ASP A 25 -4.15 4.52 5.92
N LEU A 26 -3.00 5.01 6.36
CA LEU A 26 -2.79 6.44 6.61
C LEU A 26 -2.21 7.19 5.40
N PHE A 27 -1.66 6.48 4.42
CA PHE A 27 -1.01 7.09 3.27
C PHE A 27 -1.58 6.61 1.93
N LEU A 28 -1.56 5.30 1.64
CA LEU A 28 -1.95 4.82 0.32
C LEU A 28 -3.47 4.87 0.10
N ALA A 29 -4.26 4.33 1.01
CA ALA A 29 -5.72 4.21 0.88
C ALA A 29 -6.41 5.55 0.58
N PRO A 30 -6.07 6.69 1.25
CA PRO A 30 -6.64 7.99 0.91
C PRO A 30 -6.33 8.49 -0.52
N LEU A 31 -5.27 7.97 -1.15
CA LEU A 31 -4.84 8.39 -2.49
C LEU A 31 -5.46 7.54 -3.60
N LEU A 32 -5.97 6.33 -3.29
CA LEU A 32 -6.36 5.35 -4.30
C LEU A 32 -7.46 5.87 -5.25
N SER A 33 -8.47 6.57 -4.75
CA SER A 33 -9.53 7.12 -5.60
C SER A 33 -8.99 8.14 -6.61
N ALA A 34 -8.11 9.04 -6.17
CA ALA A 34 -7.47 10.03 -7.05
C ALA A 34 -6.46 9.41 -8.02
N LEU A 35 -5.85 8.27 -7.67
CA LEU A 35 -4.99 7.51 -8.58
C LEU A 35 -5.83 6.79 -9.64
N LEU A 36 -6.96 6.20 -9.25
CA LEU A 36 -7.88 5.49 -10.14
C LEU A 36 -8.40 6.42 -11.25
N GLU A 37 -8.73 7.67 -10.92
CA GLU A 37 -9.16 8.68 -11.91
C GLU A 37 -8.12 8.97 -13.01
N LYS A 38 -6.84 8.71 -12.73
CA LYS A 38 -5.72 8.93 -13.66
C LYS A 38 -5.37 7.68 -14.47
N VAL A 39 -5.97 6.54 -14.16
CA VAL A 39 -5.72 5.30 -14.90
C VAL A 39 -6.36 5.41 -16.29
N PRO A 40 -5.62 5.13 -17.37
CA PRO A 40 -6.20 5.10 -18.71
C PRO A 40 -7.37 4.12 -18.78
N LYS A 41 -8.44 4.49 -19.50
CA LYS A 41 -9.60 3.62 -19.76
C LYS A 41 -9.28 2.59 -20.86
N ASP A 42 -8.16 1.90 -20.72
CA ASP A 42 -7.73 0.84 -21.62
C ASP A 42 -8.23 -0.52 -21.08
N PRO A 43 -9.03 -1.28 -21.83
CA PRO A 43 -9.53 -2.57 -21.39
C PRO A 43 -8.42 -3.62 -21.16
N GLY A 44 -7.21 -3.41 -21.68
CA GLY A 44 -6.05 -4.24 -21.40
C GLY A 44 -5.45 -4.04 -20.01
N ILE A 45 -5.81 -2.96 -19.30
CA ILE A 45 -5.36 -2.71 -17.92
C ILE A 45 -6.31 -3.42 -16.95
N THR A 46 -5.83 -4.52 -16.36
CA THR A 46 -6.63 -5.34 -15.44
C THR A 46 -6.33 -5.07 -13.96
N GLY A 47 -5.31 -4.28 -13.65
CA GLY A 47 -4.91 -3.97 -12.28
C GLY A 47 -3.78 -2.96 -12.22
N LEU A 48 -3.48 -2.53 -10.99
CA LEU A 48 -2.37 -1.63 -10.69
C LEU A 48 -1.35 -2.32 -9.81
N ASP A 49 -0.08 -2.07 -10.10
CA ASP A 49 1.04 -2.28 -9.20
C ASP A 49 1.44 -0.91 -8.63
N ILE A 50 1.31 -0.74 -7.31
CA ILE A 50 1.65 0.49 -6.60
C ILE A 50 2.71 0.16 -5.54
N THR A 51 3.89 0.74 -5.71
CA THR A 51 4.96 0.71 -4.71
C THR A 51 4.92 1.97 -3.86
N VAL A 52 4.98 1.83 -2.54
CA VAL A 52 5.15 2.90 -1.56
C VAL A 52 6.51 2.75 -0.89
N LEU A 53 7.36 3.76 -1.00
CA LEU A 53 8.64 3.81 -0.31
C LEU A 53 8.45 4.41 1.09
N ASN A 54 8.50 3.55 2.11
CA ASN A 54 8.50 3.91 3.52
C ASN A 54 9.90 4.30 3.95
N GLN A 55 10.06 5.53 4.45
CA GLN A 55 11.36 6.03 4.88
C GLN A 55 11.62 5.65 6.33
N PHE A 56 12.87 5.33 6.64
CA PHE A 56 13.30 5.13 8.02
C PHE A 56 13.97 6.37 8.58
N ASP A 57 13.70 6.66 9.86
CA ASP A 57 14.52 7.60 10.62
C ASP A 57 15.90 6.97 10.78
N SER A 58 16.91 7.57 10.16
CA SER A 58 18.27 7.07 10.18
C SER A 58 19.25 8.23 10.32
N LYS A 59 20.15 8.12 11.29
CA LYS A 59 21.21 9.12 11.51
C LYS A 59 22.42 8.92 10.59
N SER A 60 22.52 7.79 9.88
CA SER A 60 23.76 7.36 9.22
C SER A 60 23.64 7.13 7.70
N ALA A 61 22.46 6.81 7.14
CA ALA A 61 22.23 6.80 5.68
C ALA A 61 20.73 6.59 5.35
N PRO A 62 20.14 7.35 4.42
CA PRO A 62 18.74 7.19 4.05
C PRO A 62 18.48 5.75 3.60
N SER A 63 17.56 5.07 4.28
CA SER A 63 17.12 3.73 3.94
C SER A 63 15.60 3.70 3.88
N SER A 64 15.07 2.79 3.06
CA SER A 64 13.63 2.66 2.85
C SER A 64 13.21 1.21 2.78
N GLU A 65 11.94 0.98 3.06
CA GLU A 65 11.23 -0.28 2.83
C GLU A 65 10.20 -0.06 1.73
N ALA A 66 10.15 -0.96 0.76
CA ALA A 66 9.16 -0.93 -0.31
C ALA A 66 7.94 -1.76 0.11
N LEU A 67 6.79 -1.11 0.26
CA LEU A 67 5.49 -1.76 0.35
C LEU A 67 4.89 -1.78 -1.05
N GLU A 68 4.52 -2.94 -1.58
CA GLU A 68 3.86 -3.06 -2.88
C GLU A 68 2.44 -3.58 -2.70
N LEU A 69 1.49 -2.94 -3.38
CA LEU A 69 0.11 -3.37 -3.51
C LEU A 69 -0.16 -3.64 -4.99
N VAL A 70 -0.32 -4.92 -5.33
CA VAL A 70 -0.79 -5.35 -6.65
C VAL A 70 -2.27 -5.67 -6.54
N CYS A 71 -3.12 -4.80 -7.09
CA CYS A 71 -4.56 -4.83 -6.87
C CYS A 71 -5.33 -4.89 -8.20
N PRO A 72 -6.36 -5.74 -8.32
CA PRO A 72 -7.25 -5.76 -9.48
C PRO A 72 -7.96 -4.41 -9.66
N LEU A 73 -8.16 -3.99 -10.91
CA LEU A 73 -8.82 -2.72 -11.21
C LEU A 73 -10.27 -2.71 -10.70
N LEU A 74 -10.96 -3.85 -10.77
CA LEU A 74 -12.31 -4.01 -10.23
C LEU A 74 -12.35 -3.76 -8.72
N SER A 75 -11.44 -4.36 -7.96
CA SER A 75 -11.35 -4.17 -6.51
C SER A 75 -11.07 -2.70 -6.15
N LEU A 76 -10.22 -2.01 -6.91
CA LEU A 76 -10.00 -0.57 -6.74
C LEU A 76 -11.25 0.26 -7.02
N GLN A 77 -12.05 -0.10 -8.02
CA GLN A 77 -13.31 0.58 -8.32
C GLN A 77 -14.32 0.39 -7.18
N GLN A 78 -14.47 -0.84 -6.70
CA GLN A 78 -15.34 -1.16 -5.55
C GLN A 78 -14.88 -0.44 -4.27
N PHE A 79 -13.56 -0.34 -4.07
CA PHE A 79 -13.01 0.41 -2.96
C PHE A 79 -13.34 1.91 -3.08
N ALA A 80 -13.13 2.49 -4.26
CA ALA A 80 -13.40 3.90 -4.51
C ALA A 80 -14.91 4.26 -4.42
N SER A 81 -15.80 3.30 -4.73
CA SER A 81 -17.25 3.45 -4.53
C SER A 81 -17.74 3.11 -3.11
N ALA A 82 -16.82 2.82 -2.17
CA ALA A 82 -17.11 2.43 -0.79
C ALA A 82 -17.96 1.14 -0.66
N GLU A 83 -17.89 0.25 -1.65
CA GLU A 83 -18.54 -1.08 -1.60
C GLU A 83 -17.76 -2.10 -0.76
N ILE A 84 -16.44 -1.92 -0.65
CA ILE A 84 -15.55 -2.81 0.11
C ILE A 84 -14.71 -2.01 1.09
N THR A 85 -14.30 -2.65 2.19
CA THR A 85 -13.45 -2.02 3.21
C THR A 85 -11.98 -1.99 2.80
N ASN A 86 -11.16 -1.26 3.57
CA ASN A 86 -9.69 -1.32 3.50
C ASN A 86 -9.17 -2.77 3.59
N GLN A 87 -9.72 -3.57 4.52
CA GLN A 87 -9.29 -4.96 4.71
C GLN A 87 -9.72 -5.85 3.54
N ASP A 88 -10.90 -5.62 2.97
CA ASP A 88 -11.37 -6.37 1.80
C ASP A 88 -10.48 -6.10 0.57
N LEU A 89 -10.09 -4.84 0.34
CA LEU A 89 -9.17 -4.50 -0.74
C LEU A 89 -7.82 -5.22 -0.57
N ILE A 90 -7.27 -5.23 0.65
CA ILE A 90 -6.03 -5.97 0.96
C ILE A 90 -6.19 -7.47 0.67
N ASN A 91 -7.31 -8.08 1.11
CA ASN A 91 -7.58 -9.50 0.91
C ASN A 91 -7.73 -9.88 -0.57
N GLN A 92 -8.20 -8.95 -1.40
CA GLN A 92 -8.36 -9.11 -2.85
C GLN A 92 -7.09 -8.74 -3.64
N SER A 93 -6.02 -8.33 -2.96
CA SER A 93 -4.75 -7.88 -3.55
C SER A 93 -3.58 -8.76 -3.15
N VAL A 94 -2.44 -8.56 -3.81
CA VAL A 94 -1.14 -9.07 -3.34
C VAL A 94 -0.41 -7.94 -2.63
N VAL A 95 0.02 -8.19 -1.40
CA VAL A 95 0.85 -7.29 -0.62
C VAL A 95 2.25 -7.86 -0.51
N LEU A 96 3.26 -7.06 -0.90
CA LEU A 96 4.67 -7.41 -0.78
C LEU A 96 5.38 -6.38 0.10
N VAL A 97 6.37 -6.82 0.86
CA VAL A 97 7.34 -5.94 1.53
C VAL A 97 8.73 -6.35 1.07
N ASN A 98 9.44 -5.42 0.41
CA ASN A 98 10.72 -5.67 -0.26
C ASN A 98 10.69 -6.92 -1.15
N GLY A 99 9.62 -7.08 -1.95
CA GLY A 99 9.42 -8.24 -2.83
C GLY A 99 8.96 -9.54 -2.14
N ILE A 100 8.80 -9.57 -0.81
CA ILE A 100 8.32 -10.75 -0.08
C ILE A 100 6.83 -10.62 0.21
N ARG A 101 6.04 -11.62 -0.21
CA ARG A 101 4.61 -11.67 0.07
C ARG A 101 4.33 -11.80 1.56
N ILE A 102 3.44 -10.96 2.06
CA ILE A 102 2.96 -10.99 3.43
C ILE A 102 1.44 -11.12 3.47
N ALA A 103 0.91 -11.71 4.54
CA ALA A 103 -0.50 -11.58 4.89
C ALA A 103 -0.64 -10.37 5.82
N LEU A 104 -1.46 -9.39 5.42
CA LEU A 104 -1.65 -8.17 6.17
C LEU A 104 -3.08 -8.11 6.73
N ASN A 105 -3.18 -8.12 8.06
CA ASN A 105 -4.42 -7.86 8.77
C ASN A 105 -4.31 -6.50 9.47
N LEU A 106 -5.09 -5.53 9.02
CA LEU A 106 -5.04 -4.15 9.49
C LEU A 106 -5.47 -4.01 10.97
N ALA A 107 -6.28 -4.95 11.47
CA ALA A 107 -6.73 -4.95 12.87
C ALA A 107 -5.77 -5.67 13.84
N GLN A 108 -4.79 -6.42 13.33
CA GLN A 108 -3.89 -7.26 14.13
C GLN A 108 -2.42 -6.87 13.93
N VAL A 109 -2.14 -5.56 13.91
CA VAL A 109 -0.78 -5.04 13.82
C VAL A 109 -0.19 -4.79 15.21
N GLU A 110 0.62 -5.75 15.68
CA GLU A 110 1.49 -5.58 16.87
C GLU A 110 2.70 -4.67 16.55
#